data_AF-A0AAV4RMH4-F1
#
_entry.id   AF-A0AAV4RMH4-F1
#
_cell.length_a   1.000
_cell.length_b   1.000
_cell.length_c   1.000
_cell.angle_alpha   90.00
_cell.angle_beta   90.00
_cell.angle_gamma   90.00
#
_symmetry.space_group_name_H-M   'P 1'
#
loop_
_entity.id
_entity.type
_entity.pdbx_description
1 polymer ?
#
loop_
_entity_poly.entity_id
_entity_poly.type
_entity_poly.pdbx_seq_one_letter_code
_entity_poly.pdbx_strand_id
1 'polypeptide(L)'
;VVRKLGPLEYIINTASHHRVHHGRNRYCIDKNYAGVLIIWDRMFGTFEPENEEVVYGLTHPINSFEPIYIQTSHFMHMWRTFWSTEGLMNKLSVIIKGPGWSPGKPWHGEIEDIPD
;
A
#
# COMPACT_ATOMS: atom_id res chain seq x y z
N VAL A 1 12.93 19.05 -3.51
CA VAL A 1 12.88 17.56 -3.50
C VAL A 1 14.29 17.02 -3.63
N VAL A 2 14.72 16.15 -2.72
CA VAL A 2 16.01 15.43 -2.85
C VAL A 2 15.79 14.22 -3.74
N ARG A 3 16.45 14.19 -4.90
CA ARG A 3 16.21 13.18 -5.93
C ARG A 3 16.92 11.87 -5.66
N LYS A 4 18.25 11.87 -5.47
CA LYS A 4 19.01 10.65 -5.15
C LYS A 4 20.10 10.88 -4.12
N LEU A 5 20.45 9.83 -3.38
CA LEU A 5 21.58 9.80 -2.43
C LEU A 5 22.73 8.88 -2.86
N GLY A 6 22.71 8.39 -4.10
CA GLY A 6 23.79 7.57 -4.65
C GLY A 6 23.93 6.22 -3.92
N PRO A 7 25.14 5.78 -3.56
CA PRO A 7 25.35 4.45 -2.97
C PRO A 7 24.57 4.17 -1.67
N LEU A 8 24.16 5.21 -0.96
CA LEU A 8 23.33 5.06 0.25
C LEU A 8 21.96 4.42 -0.06
N GLU A 9 21.46 4.55 -1.29
CA GLU A 9 20.18 3.96 -1.72
C GLU A 9 20.18 2.43 -1.76
N TYR A 10 21.33 1.79 -1.61
CA TYR A 10 21.40 0.33 -1.48
C TYR A 10 21.13 -0.13 -0.05
N ILE A 11 21.30 0.73 0.95
CA ILE A 11 21.31 0.34 2.37
C ILE A 11 20.20 1.04 3.16
N ILE A 12 19.99 2.34 2.96
CA ILE A 12 19.02 3.13 3.73
C ILE A 12 17.77 3.49 2.91
N ASN A 13 16.64 3.62 3.60
CA ASN A 13 15.44 4.22 3.03
C ASN A 13 15.71 5.73 2.84
N THR A 14 15.68 6.18 1.59
CA THR A 14 15.95 7.57 1.23
C THR A 14 14.64 8.31 0.98
N ALA A 15 14.71 9.63 0.90
CA ALA A 15 13.53 10.44 0.57
C ALA A 15 12.85 9.99 -0.73
N SER A 16 13.60 9.43 -1.71
CA SER A 16 13.03 8.90 -2.95
C SER A 16 12.28 7.59 -2.74
N HIS A 17 12.86 6.63 -2.00
CA HIS A 17 12.17 5.37 -1.68
C HIS A 17 10.91 5.60 -0.84
N HIS A 18 10.98 6.53 0.11
CA HIS A 18 9.84 6.90 0.95
C HIS A 18 8.73 7.63 0.18
N ARG A 19 9.06 8.36 -0.90
CA ARG A 19 8.03 8.90 -1.80
C ARG A 19 7.26 7.78 -2.49
N VAL A 20 7.95 6.79 -3.04
CA VAL A 20 7.30 5.59 -3.63
C VAL A 20 6.41 4.90 -2.60
N HIS A 21 6.86 4.75 -1.36
CA HIS A 21 6.03 4.18 -0.28
C HIS A 21 4.72 4.97 -0.04
N HIS A 22 4.76 6.29 -0.15
CA HIS A 22 3.57 7.15 -0.01
C HIS A 22 2.81 7.39 -1.32
N GLY A 23 3.27 6.81 -2.42
CA GLY A 23 2.69 6.95 -3.74
C GLY A 23 1.48 6.05 -3.93
N ARG A 24 0.50 6.56 -4.68
CA ARG A 24 -0.68 5.79 -5.11
C ARG A 24 -0.65 5.41 -6.58
N ASN A 25 0.38 5.81 -7.34
CA ASN A 25 0.61 5.31 -8.69
C ASN A 25 0.66 3.77 -8.63
N ARG A 26 0.18 3.07 -9.66
CA ARG A 26 0.12 1.60 -9.65
C ARG A 26 1.47 0.93 -9.32
N TYR A 27 2.60 1.47 -9.80
CA TYR A 27 3.92 0.91 -9.52
C TYR A 27 4.38 1.13 -8.06
N CYS A 28 3.79 2.08 -7.34
CA CYS A 28 4.10 2.38 -5.95
C CYS A 28 3.40 1.44 -4.96
N ILE A 29 2.36 0.74 -5.40
CA ILE A 29 1.50 -0.05 -4.52
C ILE A 29 2.27 -1.24 -3.97
N ASP A 30 2.20 -1.40 -2.65
CA ASP A 30 2.83 -2.51 -1.94
C ASP A 30 4.37 -2.54 -2.11
N LYS A 31 5.00 -1.36 -2.13
CA LYS A 31 6.46 -1.18 -2.24
C LYS A 31 7.09 -0.42 -1.07
N ASN A 32 8.39 -0.67 -0.87
CA ASN A 32 9.28 0.06 0.03
C ASN A 32 8.78 0.17 1.47
N TYR A 33 8.45 -0.96 2.08
CA TYR A 33 7.88 -1.06 3.43
C TYR A 33 8.89 -0.75 4.55
N ALA A 34 10.19 -0.94 4.33
CA ALA A 34 11.18 -0.85 5.39
C ALA A 34 11.39 0.60 5.82
N GLY A 35 11.20 0.91 7.10
CA GLY A 35 11.30 2.28 7.60
C GLY A 35 12.70 2.91 7.48
N VAL A 36 13.75 2.20 7.93
CA VAL A 36 15.12 2.76 7.98
C VAL A 36 16.06 2.13 6.96
N LEU A 37 16.03 0.80 6.83
CA LEU A 37 16.98 0.06 5.99
C LEU A 37 16.28 -0.54 4.78
N ILE A 38 16.52 0.02 3.59
CA ILE A 38 15.90 -0.43 2.34
C ILE A 38 16.38 -1.83 1.91
N ILE A 39 17.45 -2.34 2.54
CA ILE A 39 17.97 -3.68 2.27
C ILE A 39 16.90 -4.76 2.45
N TRP A 40 15.97 -4.58 3.39
CA TRP A 40 14.89 -5.54 3.61
C TRP A 40 13.96 -5.64 2.40
N ASP A 41 13.55 -4.51 1.83
CA ASP A 41 12.73 -4.51 0.62
C ASP A 41 13.43 -5.15 -0.58
N ARG A 42 14.74 -4.99 -0.68
CA ARG A 42 15.54 -5.64 -1.72
C ARG A 42 15.60 -7.16 -1.53
N MET A 43 15.79 -7.61 -0.29
CA MET A 43 15.85 -9.04 0.06
C MET A 43 14.50 -9.74 -0.13
N PHE A 44 13.39 -9.07 0.20
CA PHE A 44 12.05 -9.65 0.14
C PHE A 44 11.27 -9.30 -1.14
N GLY A 45 11.89 -8.58 -2.09
CA GLY A 45 11.32 -8.31 -3.41
C GLY A 45 10.24 -7.22 -3.45
N THR A 46 10.19 -6.36 -2.44
CA THR A 46 9.25 -5.24 -2.33
C THR A 46 9.90 -3.89 -2.67
N PHE A 47 11.18 -3.89 -3.07
CA PHE A 47 11.88 -2.67 -3.48
C PHE A 47 11.39 -2.16 -4.84
N GLU A 48 11.15 -0.85 -4.93
CA GLU A 48 10.87 -0.15 -6.18
C GLU A 48 11.51 1.25 -6.17
N PRO A 49 12.34 1.61 -7.17
CA PRO A 49 12.85 2.96 -7.32
C PRO A 49 11.76 3.95 -7.78
N GLU A 50 11.97 5.24 -7.51
CA GLU A 50 11.11 6.28 -8.08
C GLU A 50 11.38 6.42 -9.59
N ASN A 51 10.37 6.11 -10.41
CA ASN A 51 10.47 6.10 -11.87
C ASN A 51 9.74 7.27 -12.55
N GLU A 52 8.62 7.72 -11.99
CA GLU A 52 7.79 8.81 -12.52
C GLU A 52 7.39 9.78 -11.40
N GLU A 53 6.62 10.82 -11.75
CA GLU A 53 6.09 11.75 -10.75
C GLU A 53 5.09 11.02 -9.82
N VAL A 54 5.41 11.04 -8.52
CA VAL A 54 4.60 10.37 -7.51
C VAL A 54 3.37 11.20 -7.17
N VAL A 55 2.20 10.60 -7.35
CA VAL A 55 0.92 11.07 -6.83
C VAL A 55 0.75 10.48 -5.44
N TYR A 56 0.52 11.33 -4.42
CA TYR A 56 0.44 10.89 -3.03
C TYR A 56 -0.98 10.56 -2.59
N GLY A 57 -1.07 9.75 -1.53
CA GLY A 57 -2.30 9.52 -0.78
C GLY A 57 -2.85 8.12 -0.94
N LEU A 58 -4.15 7.96 -0.73
CA LEU A 58 -4.84 6.68 -0.83
C LEU A 58 -5.31 6.44 -2.26
N THR A 59 -5.33 5.16 -2.68
CA THR A 59 -5.91 4.73 -3.98
C THR A 59 -7.37 5.13 -4.10
N HIS A 60 -8.11 5.12 -2.99
CA HIS A 60 -9.45 5.67 -2.86
C HIS A 60 -9.43 6.88 -1.91
N PRO A 61 -9.46 8.11 -2.44
CA PRO A 61 -9.38 9.33 -1.63
C PRO A 61 -10.48 9.43 -0.59
N ILE A 62 -10.11 9.86 0.63
CA ILE A 62 -11.04 10.19 1.70
C ILE A 62 -11.27 11.71 1.68
N ASN A 63 -12.47 12.14 1.29
CA ASN A 63 -12.84 13.55 1.21
C ASN A 63 -13.36 14.07 2.56
N SER A 64 -12.53 14.00 3.60
CA SER A 64 -12.85 14.47 4.95
C SER A 64 -11.62 15.06 5.63
N PHE A 65 -11.84 15.97 6.58
CA PHE A 65 -10.81 16.51 7.47
C PHE A 65 -11.01 16.08 8.93
N GLU A 66 -12.03 15.26 9.22
CA GLU A 66 -12.32 14.83 10.58
C GLU A 66 -11.36 13.69 10.99
N PRO A 67 -10.49 13.90 12.00
CA PRO A 67 -9.39 12.99 12.28
C PRO A 67 -9.85 11.62 12.75
N ILE A 68 -10.94 11.52 13.53
CA ILE A 68 -11.43 10.23 14.00
C ILE A 68 -11.92 9.40 12.82
N TYR A 69 -12.66 10.01 11.89
CA TYR A 69 -13.17 9.37 10.69
C TYR A 69 -12.04 8.91 9.77
N ILE A 70 -11.03 9.76 9.52
CA ILE A 70 -9.87 9.37 8.70
C ILE A 70 -9.18 8.14 9.30
N GLN A 71 -8.97 8.13 10.63
CA GLN A 71 -8.31 7.03 11.31
C GLN A 71 -9.16 5.75 11.40
N THR A 72 -10.50 5.87 11.43
CA THR A 72 -11.40 4.73 11.71
C THR A 72 -12.19 4.19 10.51
N SER A 73 -12.36 4.98 9.45
CA SER A 73 -13.20 4.64 8.29
C SER A 73 -12.78 3.35 7.59
N HIS A 74 -11.48 3.09 7.44
CA HIS A 74 -10.98 1.84 6.86
C HIS A 74 -11.30 0.61 7.71
N PHE A 75 -11.25 0.70 9.04
CA PHE A 75 -11.67 -0.40 9.91
C PHE A 75 -13.17 -0.70 9.78
N MET A 76 -13.99 0.35 9.65
CA MET A 76 -15.43 0.19 9.40
C MET A 76 -15.71 -0.44 8.04
N HIS A 77 -14.94 -0.07 7.01
CA HIS A 77 -15.01 -0.72 5.70
C HIS A 77 -14.68 -2.21 5.80
N MET A 78 -13.54 -2.56 6.40
CA MET A 78 -13.11 -3.96 6.60
C MET A 78 -14.13 -4.78 7.40
N TRP A 79 -14.72 -4.20 8.45
CA TRP A 79 -15.75 -4.84 9.25
C TRP A 79 -17.01 -5.15 8.44
N ARG A 80 -17.48 -4.19 7.62
CA ARG A 80 -18.62 -4.41 6.72
C ARG A 80 -18.30 -5.50 5.69
N THR A 81 -17.13 -5.45 5.07
CA THR A 81 -16.67 -6.45 4.10
C THR A 81 -16.61 -7.85 4.72
N PHE A 82 -16.13 -7.96 5.96
CA PHE A 82 -16.10 -9.23 6.70
C PHE A 82 -17.52 -9.81 6.89
N TRP A 83 -18.50 -8.98 7.25
CA TRP A 83 -19.87 -9.46 7.46
C TRP A 83 -20.62 -9.77 6.16
N SER A 84 -20.35 -9.02 5.08
CA SER A 84 -20.96 -9.25 3.77
C SER A 84 -20.35 -10.41 2.98
N THR A 85 -19.12 -10.82 3.31
CA THR A 85 -18.44 -11.92 2.61
C THR A 85 -18.97 -13.28 3.08
N GLU A 86 -19.38 -14.12 2.14
CA GLU A 86 -19.87 -15.47 2.43
C GLU A 86 -18.73 -16.48 2.66
N GLY A 87 -18.95 -17.40 3.61
CA GLY A 87 -18.03 -18.51 3.90
C GLY A 87 -16.95 -18.18 4.94
N LEU A 88 -16.73 -19.10 5.89
CA LEU A 88 -15.82 -18.88 7.02
C LEU A 88 -14.37 -18.58 6.59
N MET A 89 -13.86 -19.32 5.59
CA MET A 89 -12.50 -19.12 5.09
C MET A 89 -12.32 -17.79 4.36
N ASN A 90 -13.35 -17.34 3.65
CA ASN A 90 -13.32 -16.04 2.98
C ASN A 90 -13.37 -14.91 4.01
N LYS A 91 -14.20 -15.04 5.05
CA LYS A 91 -14.22 -14.10 6.17
C LYS A 91 -12.85 -13.94 6.84
N LEU A 92 -12.16 -15.05 7.12
CA LEU A 92 -10.78 -15.00 7.64
C LEU A 92 -9.82 -14.35 6.64
N SER A 93 -10.00 -14.63 5.35
CA SER A 93 -9.18 -14.04 4.28
C SER A 93 -9.34 -12.52 4.17
N VAL A 94 -10.53 -11.95 4.43
CA VAL A 94 -10.73 -10.49 4.49
C VAL A 94 -9.78 -9.85 5.49
N ILE A 95 -9.56 -10.47 6.65
CA ILE A 95 -8.69 -9.91 7.70
C ILE A 95 -7.21 -10.09 7.35
N ILE A 96 -6.85 -11.24 6.76
CA ILE A 96 -5.45 -11.64 6.57
C ILE A 96 -4.86 -11.12 5.25
N LYS A 97 -5.64 -11.08 4.18
CA LYS A 97 -5.13 -10.83 2.81
C LYS A 97 -5.11 -9.36 2.40
N GLY A 98 -5.61 -8.47 3.25
CA GLY A 98 -5.61 -7.04 2.98
C GLY A 98 -6.77 -6.58 2.09
N PRO A 99 -6.88 -5.26 1.84
CA PRO A 99 -8.07 -4.63 1.30
C PRO A 99 -8.32 -4.86 -0.20
N GLY A 100 -7.30 -5.25 -0.97
CA GLY A 100 -7.44 -5.58 -2.40
C GLY A 100 -8.04 -6.97 -2.66
N TRP A 101 -8.07 -7.85 -1.65
CA TRP A 101 -8.52 -9.22 -1.81
C TRP A 101 -10.05 -9.36 -1.83
N SER A 102 -10.55 -10.23 -2.71
CA SER A 102 -11.91 -10.76 -2.67
C SER A 102 -11.91 -12.24 -3.10
N PRO A 103 -12.98 -13.02 -2.85
CA PRO A 103 -13.06 -14.39 -3.33
C PRO A 103 -12.75 -14.49 -4.84
N GLY A 104 -11.80 -15.35 -5.19
CA GLY A 104 -11.33 -15.53 -6.57
C GLY A 104 -10.16 -14.63 -7.00
N LYS A 105 -9.81 -13.58 -6.23
CA LYS A 105 -8.68 -12.69 -6.54
C LYS A 105 -7.36 -13.15 -5.89
N PRO A 106 -6.20 -12.74 -6.44
CA PRO A 106 -4.89 -12.88 -5.82
C PRO A 106 -4.84 -12.25 -4.43
N TRP A 107 -3.87 -12.67 -3.62
CA TRP A 107 -3.74 -12.21 -2.23
C TRP A 107 -3.74 -10.69 -2.10
N HIS A 108 -3.01 -9.98 -2.95
CA HIS A 108 -2.91 -8.51 -2.90
C HIS A 108 -3.97 -7.79 -3.74
N GLY A 109 -4.95 -8.52 -4.29
CA GLY A 109 -5.87 -7.99 -5.28
C GLY A 109 -5.26 -7.93 -6.68
N GLU A 110 -5.99 -7.31 -7.60
CA GLU A 110 -5.55 -7.05 -8.98
C GLU A 110 -5.13 -5.59 -9.10
N ILE A 111 -4.02 -5.31 -9.79
CA ILE A 111 -3.52 -3.94 -9.93
C ILE A 111 -4.46 -3.08 -10.79
N GLU A 112 -5.23 -3.73 -11.66
CA GLU A 112 -6.24 -3.13 -12.54
C GLU A 112 -7.43 -2.57 -11.76
N ASP A 113 -7.67 -3.03 -10.52
CA ASP A 113 -8.72 -2.47 -9.66
C ASP A 113 -8.33 -1.08 -9.11
N ILE A 114 -7.05 -0.72 -9.17
CA ILE A 114 -6.54 0.53 -8.61
C ILE A 114 -6.85 1.66 -9.60
N PRO A 115 -7.58 2.70 -9.16
CA PRO A 115 -7.85 3.86 -9.98
C PRO A 115 -6.56 4.53 -10.45
N ASP A 116 -6.60 5.10 -11.66
CA ASP A 116 -5.50 5.92 -12.18
C ASP A 116 -5.25 7.18 -11.31
#